data_AF-A0A7V4MS74-F1
#
_entry.id   AF-A0A7V4MS74-F1
#
_cell.length_a   1.000
_cell.length_b   1.000
_cell.length_c   1.000
_cell.angle_alpha   90.00
_cell.angle_beta   90.00
_cell.angle_gamma   90.00
#
_symmetry.space_group_name_H-M   'P 1'
#
loop_
_entity.id
_entity.type
_entity.pdbx_description
1 polymer ?
#
loop_
_entity_poly.entity_id
_entity_poly.type
_entity_poly.pdbx_seq_one_letter_code
_entity_poly.pdbx_strand_id
1 'polypeptide(L)'
;MVELAPSDVVSVQGLDVRYWAGDDSSGPPLALERWPQLEGTWPDAAPLPLPFVAEWSGVLFAPVYGDYRLSISAPDALQLTLDGQTWEGKDHLTMTVRLAQGNHDLRIRARGGQGTVRVTWQPPDAPALETVPRWALYHHPVSANGLLGRYYSNPDWTGEPAFERVDPTLNVYFHLTPLPRPYSVEWSGALEVPYDGVYTFGLRAVDGATLYLDGEAVLATRSPDQLEETYITLTRGVHELRITYRDTLGRSRIHLTWTRPGGEREIIPTPYLWPNISAARAAPALPETPSPGEPAASLDLVWRATWGGPGDADGRFNEPRDVAVLGNAVHVADTGNRRVQVFDRAGAFRAAWYGGVEDEFVEPLAVGVSGKGEVLVLDSLPGWIYRFTPDGDPLDRLAGPATGMFHPRGMTVLPPAIGSADDEIIAVADTGGARLMLYDPTGALVGQIGEYGQAPGQLHEPTDVLRDASGAYLVLEAYNRRLQRLDRWGNSLAMWSIPASIAYDGPHMDWAPDGSLLVTSPEEGALLRYDTDGRLLGRWTEAGGTPMQRPVGVMVDASGAVYVTDTLTHQVYVFQIERPGGQ
;
A
#
# COMPACT_ATOMS: atom_id res chain seq x y z
N MET A 1 -7.03 6.07 14.94
CA MET A 1 -5.77 5.30 14.90
C MET A 1 -4.61 6.15 15.37
N VAL A 2 -3.55 5.53 15.87
CA VAL A 2 -2.25 6.20 16.06
C VAL A 2 -1.61 6.29 14.69
N GLU A 3 -1.46 7.50 14.14
CA GLU A 3 -0.66 7.75 12.95
C GLU A 3 0.81 7.43 13.24
N LEU A 4 1.40 6.61 12.38
CA LEU A 4 2.84 6.40 12.39
C LEU A 4 3.49 7.51 11.55
N ALA A 5 4.08 8.49 12.23
CA ALA A 5 4.87 9.57 11.64
C ALA A 5 6.05 9.02 10.81
N PRO A 6 6.73 9.83 9.99
CA PRO A 6 7.99 9.43 9.34
C PRO A 6 9.06 8.93 10.34
N SER A 7 9.03 9.41 11.58
CA SER A 7 9.84 8.86 12.70
C SER A 7 9.43 7.44 13.10
N ASP A 8 8.19 7.05 12.84
CA ASP A 8 7.62 5.75 13.21
C ASP A 8 7.85 4.72 12.11
N VAL A 9 7.93 5.13 10.83
CA VAL A 9 8.46 4.29 9.74
C VAL A 9 9.98 4.08 9.91
N VAL A 10 10.72 5.14 10.28
CA VAL A 10 12.13 5.01 10.72
C VAL A 10 12.23 4.18 12.00
N SER A 11 11.19 4.19 12.85
CA SER A 11 11.17 3.37 14.06
C SER A 11 11.20 1.89 13.72
N VAL A 12 10.50 1.46 12.64
CA VAL A 12 10.37 0.06 12.18
C VAL A 12 11.48 -0.44 11.24
N GLN A 13 12.33 0.44 10.72
CA GLN A 13 13.45 0.09 9.84
C GLN A 13 14.73 -0.26 10.60
N GLY A 14 15.53 -1.14 10.00
CA GLY A 14 16.81 -1.58 10.57
C GLY A 14 16.66 -2.79 11.51
N LEU A 15 17.72 -3.11 12.24
CA LEU A 15 17.74 -4.22 13.19
C LEU A 15 17.94 -3.70 14.60
N ASP A 16 17.30 -4.35 15.58
CA ASP A 16 17.58 -4.12 16.99
C ASP A 16 18.90 -4.81 17.34
N VAL A 17 19.83 -4.06 17.95
CA VAL A 17 21.16 -4.56 18.33
C VAL A 17 21.30 -4.56 19.84
N ARG A 18 21.51 -5.73 20.42
CA ARG A 18 21.68 -5.92 21.87
C ARG A 18 23.12 -6.25 22.19
N TYR A 19 23.65 -5.68 23.27
CA TYR A 19 25.02 -5.90 23.72
C TYR A 19 25.07 -6.51 25.13
N TRP A 20 25.96 -7.46 25.35
CA TRP A 20 26.24 -8.07 26.66
C TRP A 20 27.73 -8.03 26.95
N ALA A 21 28.13 -7.78 28.20
CA ALA A 21 29.53 -7.91 28.61
C ALA A 21 29.90 -9.38 28.81
N GLY A 22 31.14 -9.73 28.48
CA GLY A 22 31.62 -11.11 28.55
C GLY A 22 31.52 -11.84 27.22
N ASP A 23 31.52 -13.16 27.29
CA ASP A 23 31.54 -14.06 26.13
C ASP A 23 30.16 -14.68 25.83
N ASP A 24 29.15 -14.38 26.64
CA ASP A 24 27.80 -14.90 26.47
C ASP A 24 26.75 -13.78 26.47
N SER A 25 25.51 -14.17 26.15
CA SER A 25 24.33 -13.30 26.18
C SER A 25 23.38 -13.74 27.30
N SER A 26 23.95 -14.27 28.40
CA SER A 26 23.17 -14.73 29.54
C SER A 26 22.75 -13.54 30.41
N GLY A 27 21.45 -13.37 30.61
CA GLY A 27 20.89 -12.23 31.35
C GLY A 27 20.54 -11.03 30.46
N PRO A 28 20.14 -9.90 31.07
CA PRO A 28 19.66 -8.73 30.34
C PRO A 28 20.81 -8.02 29.59
N PRO A 29 20.56 -7.48 28.38
CA PRO A 29 21.57 -6.72 27.65
C PRO A 29 21.94 -5.42 28.39
N LEU A 30 23.20 -5.03 28.29
CA LEU A 30 23.77 -3.82 28.91
C LEU A 30 23.63 -2.58 28.03
N ALA A 31 23.46 -2.77 26.72
CA ALA A 31 23.12 -1.71 25.77
C ALA A 31 22.18 -2.24 24.69
N LEU A 32 21.35 -1.34 24.15
CA LEU A 32 20.44 -1.58 23.04
C LEU A 32 20.58 -0.41 22.06
N GLU A 33 20.81 -0.72 20.80
CA GLU A 33 20.89 0.25 19.71
C GLU A 33 19.98 -0.17 18.56
N ARG A 34 19.76 0.75 17.62
CA ARG A 34 19.09 0.44 16.35
C ARG A 34 20.00 0.74 15.18
N TRP A 35 20.17 -0.23 14.30
CA TRP A 35 21.04 -0.11 13.15
C TRP A 35 20.19 -0.06 11.87
N PRO A 36 20.10 1.09 11.18
CA PRO A 36 19.30 1.23 9.95
C PRO A 36 19.92 0.50 8.75
N GLN A 37 21.15 0.01 8.88
CA GLN A 37 21.87 -0.79 7.89
C GLN A 37 22.82 -1.76 8.60
N LEU A 38 23.05 -2.93 8.03
CA LEU A 38 24.03 -3.92 8.52
C LEU A 38 25.44 -3.61 8.01
N GLU A 39 25.86 -2.36 8.16
CA GLU A 39 27.22 -1.92 7.87
C GLU A 39 27.63 -0.87 8.89
N GLY A 40 28.57 -1.24 9.76
CA GLY A 40 29.10 -0.38 10.79
C GLY A 40 30.51 -0.79 11.21
N THR A 41 31.38 0.18 11.40
CA THR A 41 32.68 -0.04 12.05
C THR A 41 32.46 0.10 13.55
N TRP A 42 32.83 -0.90 14.34
CA TRP A 42 32.95 -0.66 15.78
C TRP A 42 34.04 0.40 15.97
N PRO A 43 33.73 1.56 16.59
CA PRO A 43 34.70 2.63 16.72
C PRO A 43 35.94 2.16 17.51
N ASP A 44 37.04 2.92 17.43
CA ASP A 44 38.23 2.69 18.26
C ASP A 44 37.86 2.52 19.76
N ALA A 45 36.79 3.19 20.21
CA ALA A 45 36.07 2.89 21.44
C ALA A 45 34.89 1.94 21.16
N ALA A 46 35.07 0.66 21.48
CA ALA A 46 34.00 -0.34 21.43
C ALA A 46 32.78 0.08 22.28
N PRO A 47 31.55 -0.32 21.89
CA PRO A 47 30.32 0.05 22.61
C PRO A 47 30.30 -0.45 24.06
N LEU A 48 31.07 -1.52 24.36
CA LEU A 48 31.39 -1.99 25.71
C LEU A 48 32.88 -2.36 25.78
N PRO A 49 33.51 -2.35 26.97
CA PRO A 49 34.84 -2.93 27.14
C PRO A 49 34.88 -4.37 26.63
N LEU A 50 35.93 -4.73 25.90
CA LEU A 50 36.15 -6.11 25.49
C LEU A 50 36.37 -7.00 26.72
N PRO A 51 35.85 -8.25 26.72
CA PRO A 51 35.00 -8.85 25.69
C PRO A 51 33.52 -8.46 25.84
N PHE A 52 32.79 -8.44 24.72
CA PHE A 52 31.34 -8.30 24.70
C PHE A 52 30.76 -9.13 23.55
N VAL A 53 29.43 -9.32 23.54
CA VAL A 53 28.66 -9.95 22.46
C VAL A 53 27.64 -8.95 21.95
N ALA A 54 27.45 -8.89 20.62
CA ALA A 54 26.39 -8.14 19.97
C ALA A 54 25.42 -9.11 19.26
N GLU A 55 24.11 -8.85 19.34
CA GLU A 55 23.07 -9.58 18.60
C GLU A 55 22.19 -8.59 17.84
N TRP A 56 22.15 -8.71 16.52
CA TRP A 56 21.17 -8.05 15.65
C TRP A 56 19.97 -8.96 15.47
N SER A 57 18.75 -8.43 15.61
CA SER A 57 17.50 -9.17 15.37
C SER A 57 16.49 -8.34 14.58
N GLY A 58 15.81 -8.96 13.62
CA GLY A 58 14.75 -8.35 12.81
C GLY A 58 14.37 -9.20 11.61
N VAL A 59 14.09 -8.58 10.47
CA VAL A 59 13.51 -9.20 9.28
C VAL A 59 14.30 -8.81 8.05
N LEU A 60 14.59 -9.77 7.18
CA LEU A 60 15.15 -9.60 5.85
C LEU A 60 14.03 -9.74 4.80
N PHE A 61 13.83 -8.75 3.92
CA PHE A 61 12.91 -8.86 2.79
C PHE A 61 13.64 -9.27 1.50
N ALA A 62 13.27 -10.42 0.95
CA ALA A 62 13.76 -10.95 -0.32
C ALA A 62 12.85 -10.49 -1.48
N PRO A 63 13.32 -9.63 -2.39
CA PRO A 63 12.49 -9.05 -3.46
C PRO A 63 12.12 -10.07 -4.55
N VAL A 64 12.92 -11.13 -4.70
CA VAL A 64 12.74 -12.18 -5.70
C VAL A 64 13.01 -13.56 -5.09
N TYR A 65 12.37 -14.61 -5.60
CA TYR A 65 12.68 -15.98 -5.23
C TYR A 65 14.03 -16.41 -5.83
N GLY A 66 14.84 -17.15 -5.07
CA GLY A 66 16.01 -17.83 -5.60
C GLY A 66 17.17 -17.93 -4.64
N ASP A 67 18.34 -18.32 -5.16
CA ASP A 67 19.57 -18.45 -4.37
C ASP A 67 20.20 -17.08 -4.09
N TYR A 68 20.18 -16.69 -2.82
CA TYR A 68 20.91 -15.53 -2.32
C TYR A 68 22.25 -15.97 -1.78
N ARG A 69 23.34 -15.33 -2.21
CA ARG A 69 24.61 -15.44 -1.50
C ARG A 69 24.66 -14.40 -0.40
N LEU A 70 24.62 -14.83 0.86
CA LEU A 70 24.82 -13.95 2.01
C LEU A 70 26.27 -14.03 2.44
N SER A 71 26.84 -12.88 2.77
CA SER A 71 28.22 -12.76 3.23
C SER A 71 28.29 -11.79 4.41
N ILE A 72 28.81 -12.28 5.52
CA ILE A 72 28.88 -11.58 6.81
C ILE A 72 30.33 -11.50 7.22
N SER A 73 30.82 -10.31 7.53
CA SER A 73 32.11 -10.13 8.21
C SER A 73 31.87 -9.57 9.60
N ALA A 74 32.59 -10.08 10.58
CA ALA A 74 32.64 -9.54 11.93
C ALA A 74 34.04 -9.78 12.54
N PRO A 75 34.54 -8.96 13.45
CA PRO A 75 35.92 -9.08 13.97
C PRO A 75 36.31 -10.35 14.74
N ASP A 76 35.37 -11.23 15.10
CA ASP A 76 35.66 -12.51 15.76
C ASP A 76 34.54 -13.53 15.42
N ALA A 77 34.16 -14.40 16.36
CA ALA A 77 33.10 -15.38 16.19
C ALA A 77 31.77 -14.72 15.79
N LEU A 78 31.08 -15.34 14.82
CA LEU A 78 29.78 -14.88 14.33
C LEU A 78 28.83 -16.07 14.09
N GLN A 79 27.54 -15.84 14.29
CA GLN A 79 26.45 -16.78 14.06
C GLN A 79 25.33 -16.04 13.31
N LEU A 80 24.83 -16.60 12.22
CA LEU A 80 23.64 -16.13 11.52
C LEU A 80 22.54 -17.16 11.72
N THR A 81 21.35 -16.70 12.07
CA THR A 81 20.11 -17.45 11.98
C THR A 81 19.20 -16.76 10.97
N LEU A 82 18.70 -17.50 9.98
CA LEU A 82 17.73 -17.03 9.00
C LEU A 82 16.61 -18.07 8.89
N ASP A 83 15.38 -17.67 9.17
CA ASP A 83 14.20 -18.54 9.25
C ASP A 83 14.44 -19.85 10.04
N GLY A 84 15.12 -19.74 11.20
CA GLY A 84 15.44 -20.87 12.07
C GLY A 84 16.66 -21.70 11.66
N GLN A 85 17.16 -21.58 10.42
CA GLN A 85 18.43 -22.20 10.02
C GLN A 85 19.60 -21.40 10.56
N THR A 86 20.63 -22.08 11.09
CA THR A 86 21.76 -21.43 11.77
C THR A 86 23.10 -21.82 11.15
N TRP A 87 23.97 -20.84 10.97
CA TRP A 87 25.33 -20.98 10.47
C TRP A 87 26.30 -20.24 11.39
N GLU A 88 27.49 -20.80 11.57
CA GLU A 88 28.53 -20.24 12.45
C GLU A 88 29.83 -20.05 11.67
N GLY A 89 30.58 -19.02 12.03
CA GLY A 89 31.86 -18.68 11.43
C GLY A 89 32.73 -17.85 12.35
N LYS A 90 33.91 -17.49 11.85
CA LYS A 90 34.83 -16.57 12.51
C LYS A 90 35.42 -15.64 11.47
N ASP A 91 35.48 -14.35 11.76
CA ASP A 91 35.97 -13.27 10.89
C ASP A 91 35.08 -13.01 9.67
N HIS A 92 34.68 -14.07 8.97
CA HIS A 92 33.87 -14.05 7.77
C HIS A 92 33.05 -15.33 7.61
N LEU A 93 31.81 -15.20 7.16
CA LEU A 93 30.91 -16.29 6.84
C LEU A 93 30.19 -15.97 5.53
N THR A 94 30.30 -16.87 4.55
CA THR A 94 29.55 -16.77 3.31
C THR A 94 28.76 -18.05 3.10
N MET A 95 27.52 -17.91 2.66
CA MET A 95 26.62 -19.03 2.36
C MET A 95 25.73 -18.69 1.18
N THR A 96 25.15 -19.73 0.58
CA THR A 96 24.04 -19.58 -0.35
C THR A 96 22.80 -20.13 0.33
N VAL A 97 21.73 -19.34 0.37
CA VAL A 97 20.43 -19.71 0.91
C VAL A 97 19.36 -19.45 -0.13
N ARG A 98 18.47 -20.42 -0.35
CA ARG A 98 17.31 -20.27 -1.22
C ARG A 98 16.21 -19.57 -0.43
N LEU A 99 15.82 -18.36 -0.86
CA LEU A 99 14.76 -17.59 -0.21
C LEU A 99 13.52 -17.56 -1.09
N ALA A 100 12.36 -17.75 -0.44
CA ALA A 100 11.06 -17.37 -0.99
C ALA A 100 11.05 -15.86 -1.26
N GLN A 101 10.21 -15.39 -2.19
CA GLN A 101 9.94 -13.96 -2.25
C GLN A 101 9.10 -13.54 -1.01
N GLY A 102 9.55 -12.54 -0.24
CA GLY A 102 8.84 -12.08 0.96
C GLY A 102 9.74 -11.76 2.16
N ASN A 103 9.15 -11.75 3.36
CA ASN A 103 9.83 -11.45 4.62
C ASN A 103 10.42 -12.71 5.27
N HIS A 104 11.61 -12.61 5.84
CA HIS A 104 12.37 -13.68 6.48
C HIS A 104 12.88 -13.25 7.86
N ASP A 105 12.79 -14.11 8.88
CA ASP A 105 13.28 -13.82 10.23
C ASP A 105 14.82 -13.85 10.25
N LEU A 106 15.46 -12.76 10.68
CA LEU A 106 16.91 -12.59 10.65
C LEU A 106 17.45 -12.35 12.06
N ARG A 107 18.47 -13.12 12.43
CA ARG A 107 19.28 -12.87 13.63
C ARG A 107 20.76 -13.07 13.35
N ILE A 108 21.58 -12.15 13.81
CA ILE A 108 23.04 -12.26 13.72
C ILE A 108 23.60 -12.05 15.11
N ARG A 109 24.54 -12.88 15.52
CA ARG A 109 25.28 -12.72 16.77
C ARG A 109 26.76 -12.67 16.46
N ALA A 110 27.49 -11.74 17.05
CA ALA A 110 28.93 -11.62 16.90
C ALA A 110 29.62 -11.30 18.22
N ARG A 111 30.86 -11.78 18.39
CA ARG A 111 31.73 -11.38 19.50
C ARG A 111 32.46 -10.08 19.15
N GLY A 112 32.50 -9.16 20.10
CA GLY A 112 33.10 -7.85 20.00
C GLY A 112 34.60 -7.89 19.72
N GLY A 113 35.07 -6.97 18.89
CA GLY A 113 36.49 -6.81 18.54
C GLY A 113 36.76 -5.45 17.89
N GLN A 114 37.96 -5.22 17.39
CA GLN A 114 38.29 -4.03 16.60
C GLN A 114 38.07 -4.35 15.11
N GLY A 115 37.14 -3.66 14.45
CA GLY A 115 36.88 -3.83 13.01
C GLY A 115 35.42 -3.60 12.59
N THR A 116 35.09 -4.05 11.39
CA THR A 116 33.80 -3.78 10.74
C THR A 116 32.88 -4.99 10.79
N VAL A 117 31.63 -4.76 11.18
CA VAL A 117 30.53 -5.70 10.96
C VAL A 117 29.81 -5.30 9.68
N ARG A 118 29.74 -6.20 8.71
CA ARG A 118 29.08 -5.95 7.43
C ARG A 118 28.32 -7.18 6.98
N VAL A 119 27.11 -6.98 6.49
CA VAL A 119 26.33 -7.99 5.77
C VAL A 119 26.12 -7.51 4.35
N THR A 120 26.53 -8.34 3.41
CA THR A 120 26.25 -8.19 1.99
C THR A 120 25.41 -9.36 1.52
N TRP A 121 24.63 -9.12 0.48
CA TRP A 121 23.89 -10.14 -0.22
C TRP A 121 24.17 -10.08 -1.72
N GLN A 122 23.90 -11.16 -2.41
CA GLN A 122 23.80 -11.19 -3.85
C GLN A 122 22.48 -11.89 -4.17
N PRO A 123 21.44 -11.14 -4.52
CA PRO A 123 20.21 -11.71 -5.06
C PRO A 123 20.48 -12.57 -6.32
N PRO A 124 19.57 -13.48 -6.69
CA PRO A 124 19.74 -14.44 -7.79
C PRO A 124 20.22 -13.81 -9.10
N ASP A 125 19.67 -12.65 -9.46
CA ASP A 125 19.97 -11.95 -10.71
C ASP A 125 20.99 -10.81 -10.54
N ALA A 126 21.53 -10.62 -9.33
CA ALA A 126 22.46 -9.55 -9.05
C ALA A 126 23.87 -9.88 -9.59
N PRO A 127 24.54 -8.93 -10.25
CA PRO A 127 25.84 -9.18 -10.90
C PRO A 127 26.99 -9.40 -9.90
N ALA A 128 26.84 -8.95 -8.64
CA ALA A 128 27.84 -9.08 -7.59
C ALA A 128 27.21 -8.96 -6.20
N LEU A 129 27.99 -9.26 -5.15
CA LEU A 129 27.64 -8.95 -3.77
C LEU A 129 27.54 -7.44 -3.56
N GLU A 130 26.48 -7.00 -2.89
CA GLU A 130 26.24 -5.61 -2.50
C GLU A 130 25.83 -5.53 -1.02
N THR A 131 25.99 -4.37 -0.38
CA THR A 131 25.47 -4.15 0.97
C THR A 131 23.96 -4.36 0.97
N VAL A 132 23.44 -5.10 1.96
CA VAL A 132 22.00 -5.32 2.09
C VAL A 132 21.32 -3.94 2.23
N PRO A 133 20.44 -3.56 1.29
CA PRO A 133 19.86 -2.24 1.29
C PRO A 133 18.92 -2.06 2.49
N ARG A 134 18.78 -0.82 2.97
CA ARG A 134 17.98 -0.53 4.17
C ARG A 134 16.52 -0.95 4.05
N TRP A 135 15.94 -0.86 2.84
CA TRP A 135 14.58 -1.30 2.56
C TRP A 135 14.40 -2.81 2.69
N ALA A 136 15.49 -3.58 2.72
CA ALA A 136 15.41 -5.02 2.95
C ALA A 136 15.48 -5.39 4.44
N LEU A 137 15.61 -4.44 5.36
CA LEU A 137 15.79 -4.70 6.80
C LEU A 137 14.76 -3.98 7.67
N TYR A 138 14.04 -4.75 8.49
CA TYR A 138 13.01 -4.24 9.40
C TYR A 138 13.21 -4.82 10.80
N HIS A 139 12.85 -4.09 11.86
CA HIS A 139 12.79 -4.68 13.20
C HIS A 139 11.35 -5.13 13.47
N HIS A 140 11.16 -6.07 14.39
CA HIS A 140 9.83 -6.58 14.73
C HIS A 140 8.92 -5.41 15.20
N PRO A 141 7.64 -5.33 14.73
CA PRO A 141 6.77 -6.50 14.58
C PRO A 141 6.32 -6.81 13.14
N VAL A 142 7.03 -6.42 12.08
CA VAL A 142 6.68 -6.83 10.71
C VAL A 142 6.71 -8.36 10.62
N SER A 143 5.55 -9.00 10.75
CA SER A 143 5.45 -10.45 10.84
C SER A 143 5.47 -11.03 9.44
N ALA A 144 6.27 -12.07 9.20
CA ALA A 144 6.31 -12.85 7.97
C ALA A 144 5.06 -13.74 7.77
N ASN A 145 3.88 -13.27 8.17
CA ASN A 145 2.65 -14.05 8.22
C ASN A 145 2.07 -14.27 6.81
N GLY A 146 1.41 -15.42 6.63
CA GLY A 146 0.93 -15.90 5.33
C GLY A 146 1.17 -17.40 5.16
N LEU A 147 1.02 -17.90 3.94
CA LEU A 147 1.29 -19.30 3.59
C LEU A 147 2.38 -19.36 2.54
N LEU A 148 3.29 -20.33 2.68
CA LEU A 148 4.31 -20.58 1.68
C LEU A 148 3.68 -21.26 0.47
N GLY A 149 3.52 -20.52 -0.62
CA GLY A 149 3.03 -20.99 -1.92
C GLY A 149 4.18 -21.51 -2.78
N ARG A 150 4.11 -22.78 -3.18
CA ARG A 150 5.01 -23.43 -4.14
C ARG A 150 4.34 -23.55 -5.49
N TYR A 151 4.89 -22.90 -6.51
CA TYR A 151 4.29 -22.79 -7.84
C TYR A 151 5.00 -23.74 -8.81
N TYR A 152 4.27 -24.70 -9.37
CA TYR A 152 4.81 -25.74 -10.25
C TYR A 152 4.35 -25.51 -11.69
N SER A 153 5.27 -25.59 -12.67
CA SER A 153 4.97 -25.48 -14.11
C SER A 153 4.29 -26.71 -14.71
N ASN A 154 3.56 -27.47 -13.88
CA ASN A 154 2.77 -28.63 -14.25
C ASN A 154 1.52 -28.68 -13.36
N PRO A 155 0.44 -29.38 -13.76
CA PRO A 155 -0.80 -29.41 -13.01
C PRO A 155 -0.79 -30.36 -11.80
N ASP A 156 0.27 -31.14 -11.59
CA ASP A 156 0.27 -32.30 -10.69
C ASP A 156 1.16 -32.12 -9.45
N TRP A 157 1.60 -30.89 -9.14
CA TRP A 157 2.47 -30.56 -7.99
C TRP A 157 3.75 -31.41 -7.94
N THR A 158 4.29 -31.78 -9.10
CA THR A 158 5.46 -32.67 -9.20
C THR A 158 6.74 -31.91 -9.56
N GLY A 159 7.88 -32.44 -9.13
CA GLY A 159 9.20 -31.86 -9.43
C GLY A 159 9.53 -30.64 -8.57
N GLU A 160 10.54 -29.89 -9.00
CA GLU A 160 10.94 -28.63 -8.34
C GLU A 160 9.94 -27.51 -8.65
N PRO A 161 9.51 -26.71 -7.64
CA PRO A 161 8.74 -25.50 -7.88
C PRO A 161 9.49 -24.55 -8.81
N ALA A 162 8.78 -23.93 -9.75
CA ALA A 162 9.31 -22.86 -10.59
C ALA A 162 9.67 -21.63 -9.74
N PHE A 163 8.83 -21.30 -8.76
CA PHE A 163 9.18 -20.37 -7.69
C PHE A 163 8.36 -20.62 -6.42
N GLU A 164 8.82 -20.05 -5.31
CA GLU A 164 8.10 -20.03 -4.03
C GLU A 164 7.93 -18.59 -3.53
N ARG A 165 6.81 -18.30 -2.88
CA ARG A 165 6.55 -17.00 -2.23
C ARG A 165 5.64 -17.16 -1.01
N VAL A 166 5.67 -16.19 -0.11
CA VAL A 166 4.70 -16.13 0.99
C VAL A 166 3.48 -15.34 0.54
N ASP A 167 2.33 -16.01 0.44
CA ASP A 167 1.05 -15.37 0.13
C ASP A 167 0.33 -15.02 1.46
N PRO A 168 0.10 -13.72 1.76
CA PRO A 168 -0.41 -13.29 3.06
C PRO A 168 -1.85 -13.72 3.32
N THR A 169 -2.63 -13.95 2.26
CA THR A 169 -3.98 -14.54 2.32
C THR A 169 -4.22 -15.42 1.10
N LEU A 170 -5.22 -16.29 1.16
CA LEU A 170 -5.73 -16.98 -0.02
C LEU A 170 -7.02 -16.31 -0.50
N ASN A 171 -6.85 -15.18 -1.18
CA ASN A 171 -7.90 -14.45 -1.90
C ASN A 171 -7.37 -14.03 -3.27
N VAL A 172 -7.01 -15.01 -4.09
CA VAL A 172 -6.20 -14.77 -5.29
C VAL A 172 -7.05 -14.87 -6.55
N TYR A 173 -7.00 -13.82 -7.37
CA TYR A 173 -7.43 -13.83 -8.76
C TYR A 173 -6.25 -13.37 -9.63
N PHE A 174 -5.90 -14.15 -10.67
CA PHE A 174 -4.71 -13.85 -11.48
C PHE A 174 -5.10 -13.22 -12.82
N HIS A 175 -4.75 -11.95 -13.04
CA HIS A 175 -4.81 -11.26 -14.34
C HIS A 175 -3.66 -11.67 -15.26
N LEU A 176 -2.47 -11.80 -14.66
CA LEU A 176 -1.29 -12.42 -15.23
C LEU A 176 -1.05 -13.67 -14.39
N THR A 177 -1.16 -14.84 -15.02
CA THR A 177 -0.92 -16.08 -14.30
C THR A 177 0.54 -16.14 -13.85
N PRO A 178 0.80 -16.64 -12.63
CA PRO A 178 2.15 -16.71 -12.07
C PRO A 178 3.06 -17.58 -12.92
N LEU A 179 2.47 -18.57 -13.60
CA LEU A 179 3.11 -19.43 -14.58
C LEU A 179 2.19 -19.60 -15.80
N PRO A 180 2.73 -19.98 -16.97
CA PRO A 180 1.92 -20.41 -18.09
C PRO A 180 1.05 -21.62 -17.70
N ARG A 181 -0.22 -21.62 -18.12
CA ARG A 181 -1.11 -22.78 -17.92
C ARG A 181 -0.67 -23.97 -18.79
N PRO A 182 -0.85 -25.21 -18.33
CA PRO A 182 -1.35 -25.56 -17.00
C PRO A 182 -0.26 -25.45 -15.92
N TYR A 183 -0.63 -24.94 -14.75
CA TYR A 183 0.26 -24.92 -13.58
C TYR A 183 -0.50 -25.37 -12.33
N SER A 184 0.22 -25.56 -11.23
CA SER A 184 -0.37 -25.88 -9.94
C SER A 184 0.36 -25.16 -8.83
N VAL A 185 -0.33 -24.98 -7.70
CA VAL A 185 0.21 -24.32 -6.50
C VAL A 185 -0.10 -25.17 -5.28
N GLU A 186 0.88 -25.38 -4.43
CA GLU A 186 0.69 -25.90 -3.08
C GLU A 186 1.01 -24.79 -2.07
N TRP A 187 0.01 -24.35 -1.31
CA TRP A 187 0.23 -23.49 -0.14
C TRP A 187 0.35 -24.34 1.10
N SER A 188 1.35 -24.05 1.93
CA SER A 188 1.59 -24.76 3.18
C SER A 188 1.97 -23.79 4.29
N GLY A 189 1.50 -24.08 5.50
CA GLY A 189 1.73 -23.25 6.66
C GLY A 189 0.98 -23.77 7.87
N ALA A 190 0.68 -22.85 8.78
CA ALA A 190 -0.13 -23.13 9.95
C ALA A 190 -1.24 -22.09 10.09
N LEU A 191 -2.37 -22.56 10.61
CA LEU A 191 -3.52 -21.76 11.00
C LEU A 191 -3.53 -21.61 12.52
N GLU A 192 -3.52 -20.37 13.01
CA GLU A 192 -3.76 -20.10 14.42
C GLU A 192 -5.26 -19.98 14.70
N VAL A 193 -5.77 -20.90 15.51
CA VAL A 193 -7.16 -20.95 15.97
C VAL A 193 -7.28 -20.20 17.29
N PRO A 194 -7.99 -19.06 17.35
CA PRO A 194 -7.99 -18.19 18.53
C PRO A 194 -8.81 -18.73 19.72
N TYR A 195 -9.83 -19.56 19.46
CA TYR A 195 -10.68 -20.15 20.50
C TYR A 195 -11.27 -21.47 20.02
N ASP A 196 -11.53 -22.36 20.98
CA ASP A 196 -12.24 -23.63 20.75
C ASP A 196 -13.61 -23.36 20.10
N GLY A 197 -14.00 -24.19 19.13
CA GLY A 197 -15.36 -24.18 18.62
C GLY A 197 -15.50 -24.74 17.21
N VAL A 198 -16.72 -24.59 16.66
CA VAL A 198 -17.05 -25.00 15.30
C VAL A 198 -16.75 -23.86 14.33
N TYR A 199 -15.84 -24.10 13.40
CA TYR A 199 -15.49 -23.21 12.30
C TYR A 199 -16.12 -23.73 11.03
N THR A 200 -16.67 -22.84 10.21
CA THR A 200 -17.06 -23.17 8.83
C THR A 200 -15.93 -22.76 7.90
N PHE A 201 -15.34 -23.67 7.14
CA PHE A 201 -14.40 -23.31 6.08
C PHE A 201 -15.13 -23.28 4.75
N GLY A 202 -14.85 -22.25 3.95
CA GLY A 202 -15.36 -22.12 2.59
C GLY A 202 -14.21 -22.03 1.60
N LEU A 203 -14.21 -22.90 0.59
CA LEU A 203 -13.22 -22.95 -0.48
C LEU A 203 -13.90 -22.76 -1.83
N ARG A 204 -13.49 -21.73 -2.57
CA ARG A 204 -13.95 -21.48 -3.94
C ARG A 204 -12.75 -21.41 -4.85
N ALA A 205 -12.70 -22.23 -5.89
CA ALA A 205 -11.65 -22.15 -6.89
C ALA A 205 -12.23 -22.40 -8.29
N VAL A 206 -11.65 -21.77 -9.31
CA VAL A 206 -12.09 -21.96 -10.71
C VAL A 206 -11.86 -23.39 -11.18
N ASP A 207 -10.81 -24.04 -10.70
CA ASP A 207 -10.43 -25.40 -11.04
C ASP A 207 -10.10 -26.15 -9.74
N GLY A 208 -9.63 -27.39 -9.79
CA GLY A 208 -9.51 -28.27 -8.63
C GLY A 208 -8.64 -27.70 -7.51
N ALA A 209 -9.24 -27.55 -6.33
CA ALA A 209 -8.54 -27.22 -5.09
C ALA A 209 -8.99 -28.11 -3.91
N THR A 210 -8.06 -28.39 -3.00
CA THR A 210 -8.32 -29.16 -1.77
C THR A 210 -7.66 -28.47 -0.58
N LEU A 211 -8.42 -28.26 0.49
CA LEU A 211 -7.96 -27.83 1.81
C LEU A 211 -7.70 -29.05 2.69
N TYR A 212 -6.53 -29.05 3.31
CA TYR A 212 -6.11 -30.00 4.32
C TYR A 212 -5.88 -29.26 5.64
N LEU A 213 -6.34 -29.86 6.73
CA LEU A 213 -6.04 -29.42 8.09
C LEU A 213 -5.48 -30.60 8.89
N ASP A 214 -4.36 -30.40 9.59
CA ASP A 214 -3.67 -31.43 10.38
C ASP A 214 -3.44 -32.74 9.59
N GLY A 215 -3.09 -32.60 8.31
CA GLY A 215 -2.84 -33.71 7.39
C GLY A 215 -4.08 -34.33 6.73
N GLU A 216 -5.29 -34.04 7.22
CA GLU A 216 -6.54 -34.61 6.71
C GLU A 216 -7.19 -33.72 5.64
N ALA A 217 -7.69 -34.30 4.57
CA ALA A 217 -8.44 -33.57 3.54
C ALA A 217 -9.84 -33.24 4.04
N VAL A 218 -10.11 -31.96 4.33
CA VAL A 218 -11.36 -31.54 4.98
C VAL A 218 -12.36 -30.89 4.02
N LEU A 219 -11.90 -30.36 2.90
CA LEU A 219 -12.75 -29.70 1.90
C LEU A 219 -12.11 -29.74 0.52
N ALA A 220 -12.88 -30.08 -0.52
CA ALA A 220 -12.43 -30.06 -1.91
C ALA A 220 -13.49 -29.43 -2.82
N THR A 221 -13.05 -28.69 -3.83
CA THR A 221 -13.95 -28.10 -4.84
C THR A 221 -14.55 -29.19 -5.72
N ARG A 222 -15.87 -29.21 -5.91
CA ARG A 222 -16.55 -30.18 -6.78
C ARG A 222 -16.97 -29.61 -8.13
N SER A 223 -17.16 -28.29 -8.18
CA SER A 223 -17.59 -27.58 -9.38
C SER A 223 -16.78 -26.30 -9.57
N PRO A 224 -16.36 -25.99 -10.81
CA PRO A 224 -15.65 -24.75 -11.12
C PRO A 224 -16.33 -23.49 -10.58
N ASP A 225 -15.57 -22.70 -9.83
CA ASP A 225 -15.92 -21.37 -9.32
C ASP A 225 -17.17 -21.33 -8.42
N GLN A 226 -17.53 -22.47 -7.80
CA GLN A 226 -18.55 -22.57 -6.76
C GLN A 226 -17.90 -22.59 -5.38
N LEU A 227 -18.54 -21.95 -4.40
CA LEU A 227 -18.12 -22.03 -3.00
C LEU A 227 -18.57 -23.37 -2.43
N GLU A 228 -17.61 -24.17 -1.96
CA GLU A 228 -17.87 -25.38 -1.18
C GLU A 228 -17.59 -25.09 0.29
N GLU A 229 -18.35 -25.71 1.20
CA GLU A 229 -18.21 -25.46 2.63
C GLU A 229 -18.18 -26.74 3.46
N THR A 230 -17.47 -26.69 4.59
CA THR A 230 -17.44 -27.75 5.60
C THR A 230 -17.41 -27.15 7.01
N TYR A 231 -17.80 -27.94 8.00
CA TYR A 231 -17.79 -27.55 9.42
C TYR A 231 -16.77 -28.40 10.18
N ILE A 232 -15.88 -27.75 10.90
CA ILE A 232 -14.76 -28.41 11.59
C ILE A 232 -14.74 -27.91 13.03
N THR A 233 -14.68 -28.84 13.98
CA THR A 233 -14.44 -28.47 15.38
C THR A 233 -12.93 -28.36 15.58
N LEU A 234 -12.46 -27.16 15.90
CA LEU A 234 -11.04 -26.89 16.17
C LEU A 234 -10.85 -26.50 17.64
N THR A 235 -9.72 -26.90 18.19
CA THR A 235 -9.24 -26.42 19.48
C THR A 235 -8.42 -25.16 19.30
N ARG A 236 -8.37 -24.28 20.29
CA ARG A 236 -7.46 -23.16 20.32
C ARG A 236 -6.02 -23.66 20.21
N GLY A 237 -5.26 -23.07 19.29
CA GLY A 237 -3.87 -23.43 19.07
C GLY A 237 -3.49 -23.36 17.60
N VAL A 238 -2.31 -23.90 17.29
CA VAL A 238 -1.77 -23.92 15.93
C VAL A 238 -2.13 -25.25 15.28
N HIS A 239 -2.74 -25.17 14.10
CA HIS A 239 -3.12 -26.30 13.27
C HIS A 239 -2.32 -26.26 11.97
N GLU A 240 -1.93 -27.42 11.44
CA GLU A 240 -1.30 -27.47 10.12
C GLU A 240 -2.34 -27.11 9.06
N LEU A 241 -1.99 -26.26 8.10
CA LEU A 241 -2.86 -25.87 7.02
C LEU A 241 -2.13 -26.01 5.69
N ARG A 242 -2.75 -26.78 4.77
CA ARG A 242 -2.22 -27.00 3.42
C ARG A 242 -3.34 -26.92 2.39
N ILE A 243 -3.06 -26.28 1.26
CA ILE A 243 -4.01 -26.13 0.16
C ILE A 243 -3.33 -26.51 -1.13
N THR A 244 -3.94 -27.39 -1.92
CA THR A 244 -3.54 -27.64 -3.30
C THR A 244 -4.50 -26.93 -4.24
N TYR A 245 -3.98 -26.35 -5.32
CA TYR A 245 -4.75 -25.74 -6.40
C TYR A 245 -4.13 -26.04 -7.75
N ARG A 246 -4.96 -26.39 -8.72
CA ARG A 246 -4.58 -26.60 -10.11
C ARG A 246 -5.22 -25.54 -10.96
N ASP A 247 -4.51 -25.11 -12.00
CA ASP A 247 -4.99 -24.11 -12.94
C ASP A 247 -4.78 -24.58 -14.38
N THR A 248 -5.81 -25.25 -14.91
CA THR A 248 -5.87 -25.75 -16.30
C THR A 248 -6.89 -25.01 -17.16
N LEU A 249 -7.75 -24.20 -16.54
CA LEU A 249 -8.87 -23.52 -17.19
C LEU A 249 -8.49 -22.09 -17.57
N GLY A 250 -9.20 -21.47 -18.53
CA GLY A 250 -8.83 -20.17 -19.10
C GLY A 250 -8.90 -18.94 -18.16
N ARG A 251 -9.13 -19.14 -16.86
CA ARG A 251 -9.20 -18.10 -15.81
C ARG A 251 -8.70 -18.70 -14.49
N SER A 252 -8.26 -17.86 -13.55
CA SER A 252 -7.60 -18.30 -12.33
C SER A 252 -8.20 -17.64 -11.10
N ARG A 253 -8.69 -18.42 -10.16
CA ARG A 253 -9.23 -17.91 -8.89
C ARG A 253 -9.12 -18.98 -7.82
N ILE A 254 -8.76 -18.58 -6.61
CA ILE A 254 -8.92 -19.38 -5.39
C ILE A 254 -9.13 -18.48 -4.16
N HIS A 255 -10.21 -18.71 -3.42
CA HIS A 255 -10.51 -18.05 -2.16
C HIS A 255 -10.67 -19.09 -1.04
N LEU A 256 -10.01 -18.85 0.09
CA LEU A 256 -10.21 -19.57 1.34
C LEU A 256 -10.81 -18.63 2.38
N THR A 257 -11.99 -19.01 2.85
CA THR A 257 -12.75 -18.30 3.87
C THR A 257 -12.93 -19.17 5.10
N TRP A 258 -13.16 -18.51 6.23
CA TRP A 258 -13.71 -19.15 7.41
C TRP A 258 -14.89 -18.36 7.98
N THR A 259 -15.71 -19.02 8.79
CA THR A 259 -16.66 -18.41 9.71
C THR A 259 -16.29 -18.93 11.09
N ARG A 260 -15.88 -18.02 11.97
CA ARG A 260 -15.52 -18.37 13.34
C ARG A 260 -16.79 -18.62 14.18
N PRO A 261 -16.69 -19.34 15.32
CA PRO A 261 -17.82 -19.49 16.24
C PRO A 261 -18.48 -18.15 16.61
N GLY A 262 -19.73 -17.94 16.17
CA GLY A 262 -20.48 -16.70 16.42
C GLY A 262 -20.06 -15.49 15.58
N GLY A 263 -19.14 -15.66 14.62
CA GLY A 263 -18.68 -14.61 13.70
C GLY A 263 -19.36 -14.65 12.33
N GLU A 264 -18.90 -13.78 11.44
CA GLU A 264 -19.31 -13.73 10.03
C GLU A 264 -18.27 -14.43 9.13
N ARG A 265 -18.66 -14.74 7.89
CA ARG A 265 -17.75 -15.34 6.90
C ARG A 265 -16.78 -14.28 6.38
N GLU A 266 -15.49 -14.58 6.44
CA GLU A 266 -14.42 -13.70 5.97
C GLU A 266 -13.31 -14.52 5.30
N ILE A 267 -12.48 -13.89 4.47
CA ILE A 267 -11.18 -14.46 4.08
C ILE A 267 -10.36 -14.64 5.34
N ILE A 268 -9.66 -15.76 5.49
CA ILE A 268 -8.83 -15.99 6.68
C ILE A 268 -7.77 -14.88 6.77
N PRO A 269 -7.79 -14.04 7.82
CA PRO A 269 -6.88 -12.91 7.90
C PRO A 269 -5.42 -13.35 8.10
N THR A 270 -4.48 -12.60 7.52
CA THR A 270 -3.04 -12.88 7.58
C THR A 270 -2.50 -13.12 8.99
N PRO A 271 -2.93 -12.43 10.06
CA PRO A 271 -2.45 -12.71 11.43
C PRO A 271 -2.68 -14.14 11.92
N TYR A 272 -3.61 -14.88 11.30
CA TYR A 272 -3.89 -16.27 11.64
C TYR A 272 -3.12 -17.27 10.76
N LEU A 273 -2.33 -16.80 9.79
CA LEU A 273 -1.60 -17.65 8.84
C LEU A 273 -0.09 -17.50 9.06
N TRP A 274 0.60 -18.63 9.17
CA TRP A 274 2.04 -18.67 9.41
C TRP A 274 2.72 -19.54 8.34
N PRO A 275 3.80 -19.08 7.69
CA PRO A 275 4.49 -19.91 6.71
C PRO A 275 5.28 -21.01 7.44
N ASN A 276 5.23 -22.24 6.94
CA ASN A 276 6.05 -23.34 7.47
C ASN A 276 7.48 -23.19 6.96
N ILE A 277 8.23 -22.24 7.52
CA ILE A 277 9.69 -22.17 7.36
C ILE A 277 10.30 -22.74 8.64
N SER A 278 11.16 -23.75 8.50
CA SER A 278 11.56 -24.68 9.55
C SER A 278 12.09 -24.05 10.85
N ALA A 279 11.22 -23.73 11.81
CA ALA A 279 11.39 -23.99 13.24
C ALA A 279 10.15 -23.54 14.03
N ALA A 280 9.51 -24.49 14.71
CA ALA A 280 8.51 -24.22 15.73
C ALA A 280 9.09 -23.32 16.84
N ARG A 281 8.42 -22.21 17.13
CA ARG A 281 8.62 -21.46 18.37
C ARG A 281 7.27 -21.04 18.94
N ALA A 282 7.11 -21.28 20.24
CA ALA A 282 5.92 -20.91 21.00
C ALA A 282 5.66 -19.39 20.93
N ALA A 283 4.40 -19.03 20.70
CA ALA A 283 3.91 -17.66 20.73
C ALA A 283 4.25 -16.99 22.07
N PRO A 284 4.89 -15.82 22.08
CA PRO A 284 4.95 -15.01 23.30
C PRO A 284 3.54 -14.53 23.65
N ALA A 285 3.23 -14.46 24.95
CA ALA A 285 1.99 -13.85 25.42
C ALA A 285 1.92 -12.39 24.95
N LEU A 286 0.82 -12.05 24.26
CA LEU A 286 0.52 -10.68 23.84
C LEU A 286 0.43 -9.78 25.07
N PRO A 287 1.13 -8.63 25.12
CA PRO A 287 0.84 -7.62 26.13
C PRO A 287 -0.56 -7.07 25.91
N GLU A 288 -1.26 -6.79 27.01
CA GLU A 288 -2.51 -6.03 26.97
C GLU A 288 -2.28 -4.70 26.26
N THR A 289 -3.13 -4.42 25.29
CA THR A 289 -3.18 -3.16 24.56
C THR A 289 -3.44 -2.03 25.56
N PRO A 290 -2.55 -1.03 25.72
CA PRO A 290 -2.97 0.20 26.37
C PRO A 290 -4.09 0.81 25.51
N SER A 291 -5.18 1.20 26.18
CA SER A 291 -6.27 1.92 25.55
C SER A 291 -5.74 3.13 24.78
N PRO A 292 -6.23 3.42 23.56
CA PRO A 292 -5.84 4.62 22.85
C PRO A 292 -6.16 5.83 23.73
N GLY A 293 -5.14 6.66 23.96
CA GLY A 293 -5.33 8.01 24.50
C GLY A 293 -6.33 8.79 23.65
N GLU A 294 -6.96 9.77 24.28
CA GLU A 294 -8.00 10.64 23.72
C GLU A 294 -7.71 11.10 22.28
N PRO A 295 -8.75 11.29 21.44
CA PRO A 295 -8.58 11.82 20.09
C PRO A 295 -7.84 13.16 20.14
N ALA A 296 -6.74 13.24 19.38
CA ALA A 296 -6.07 14.49 19.11
C ALA A 296 -7.04 15.46 18.40
N ALA A 297 -7.20 16.64 18.98
CA ALA A 297 -7.78 17.91 18.51
C ALA A 297 -8.84 17.90 17.37
N SER A 298 -9.94 18.64 17.60
CA SER A 298 -10.86 19.05 16.54
C SER A 298 -10.12 19.84 15.46
N LEU A 299 -10.26 19.46 14.20
CA LEU A 299 -9.86 20.30 13.06
C LEU A 299 -11.10 21.07 12.64
N ASP A 300 -11.04 22.40 12.69
CA ASP A 300 -12.13 23.26 12.24
C ASP A 300 -11.81 23.82 10.85
N LEU A 301 -12.79 23.72 9.94
CA LEU A 301 -12.72 24.37 8.62
C LEU A 301 -13.46 25.71 8.70
N VAL A 302 -12.72 26.79 8.52
CA VAL A 302 -13.26 28.15 8.48
C VAL A 302 -13.36 28.61 7.04
N TRP A 303 -14.57 28.88 6.58
CA TRP A 303 -14.78 29.46 5.25
C TRP A 303 -14.05 30.80 5.10
N ARG A 304 -13.40 31.01 3.95
CA ARG A 304 -12.66 32.23 3.63
C ARG A 304 -13.22 32.95 2.42
N ALA A 305 -13.55 32.21 1.36
CA ALA A 305 -14.00 32.79 0.11
C ALA A 305 -14.81 31.79 -0.72
N THR A 306 -15.60 32.36 -1.62
CA THR A 306 -16.25 31.64 -2.71
C THR A 306 -16.07 32.46 -3.97
N TRP A 307 -15.72 31.83 -5.07
CA TRP A 307 -15.57 32.49 -6.36
C TRP A 307 -16.00 31.58 -7.50
N GLY A 308 -16.17 32.18 -8.69
CA GLY A 308 -16.75 31.51 -9.85
C GLY A 308 -18.27 31.74 -9.98
N GLY A 309 -18.92 30.81 -10.68
CA GLY A 309 -20.34 30.80 -10.99
C GLY A 309 -20.58 30.30 -12.41
N PRO A 310 -21.83 29.95 -12.77
CA PRO A 310 -22.15 29.30 -14.05
C PRO A 310 -21.80 30.17 -15.25
N GLY A 311 -21.15 29.61 -16.27
CA GLY A 311 -20.89 30.28 -17.55
C GLY A 311 -19.59 29.86 -18.22
N ASP A 312 -19.30 30.47 -19.35
CA ASP A 312 -18.16 30.20 -20.24
C ASP A 312 -17.15 31.37 -20.29
N ALA A 313 -17.51 32.54 -19.76
CA ALA A 313 -16.61 33.68 -19.65
C ALA A 313 -15.42 33.41 -18.70
N ASP A 314 -14.35 34.20 -18.80
CA ASP A 314 -13.20 34.12 -17.91
C ASP A 314 -13.63 34.26 -16.44
N GLY A 315 -13.18 33.33 -15.60
CA GLY A 315 -13.57 33.24 -14.20
C GLY A 315 -14.98 32.70 -13.95
N ARG A 316 -15.67 32.19 -14.98
CA ARG A 316 -16.93 31.43 -14.87
C ARG A 316 -16.68 29.98 -15.24
N PHE A 317 -17.48 29.08 -14.65
CA PHE A 317 -17.29 27.64 -14.79
C PHE A 317 -18.52 26.94 -15.36
N ASN A 318 -18.27 25.81 -16.01
CA ASN A 318 -19.24 24.80 -16.37
C ASN A 318 -18.70 23.44 -15.91
N GLU A 319 -19.32 22.85 -14.88
CA GLU A 319 -18.84 21.61 -14.23
C GLU A 319 -17.34 21.65 -13.86
N PRO A 320 -16.89 22.51 -12.94
CA PRO A 320 -15.52 22.44 -12.44
C PRO A 320 -15.32 21.14 -11.65
N ARG A 321 -14.43 20.25 -12.12
CA ARG A 321 -14.30 18.89 -11.59
C ARG A 321 -13.18 18.74 -10.56
N ASP A 322 -12.04 19.36 -10.83
CA ASP A 322 -10.85 19.18 -10.01
C ASP A 322 -10.04 20.46 -9.87
N VAL A 323 -9.17 20.52 -8.86
CA VAL A 323 -8.39 21.70 -8.50
C VAL A 323 -6.99 21.33 -8.02
N ALA A 324 -5.98 22.07 -8.49
CA ALA A 324 -4.59 21.91 -8.04
C ALA A 324 -3.92 23.26 -7.79
N VAL A 325 -3.00 23.31 -6.83
CA VAL A 325 -2.29 24.55 -6.46
C VAL A 325 -0.79 24.40 -6.73
N LEU A 326 -0.22 25.33 -7.49
CA LEU A 326 1.22 25.43 -7.73
C LEU A 326 1.68 26.87 -7.49
N GLY A 327 2.57 27.06 -6.51
CA GLY A 327 3.08 28.39 -6.18
C GLY A 327 1.96 29.30 -5.69
N ASN A 328 1.60 30.34 -6.45
CA ASN A 328 0.47 31.24 -6.16
C ASN A 328 -0.72 31.07 -7.14
N ALA A 329 -0.65 30.05 -8.01
CA ALA A 329 -1.64 29.76 -9.01
C ALA A 329 -2.55 28.59 -8.56
N VAL A 330 -3.85 28.75 -8.79
CA VAL A 330 -4.88 27.73 -8.58
C VAL A 330 -5.41 27.33 -9.96
N HIS A 331 -5.23 26.07 -10.33
CA HIS A 331 -5.64 25.49 -11.60
C HIS A 331 -6.94 24.73 -11.37
N VAL A 332 -7.95 24.99 -12.20
CA VAL A 332 -9.26 24.35 -12.08
C VAL A 332 -9.61 23.70 -13.42
N ALA A 333 -9.89 22.40 -13.39
CA ALA A 333 -10.42 21.67 -14.54
C ALA A 333 -11.88 22.09 -14.78
N ASP A 334 -12.09 22.98 -15.74
CA ASP A 334 -13.41 23.52 -16.13
C ASP A 334 -13.99 22.64 -17.25
N THR A 335 -14.32 21.40 -16.88
CA THR A 335 -14.55 20.28 -17.80
C THR A 335 -15.65 20.56 -18.83
N GLY A 336 -16.77 21.12 -18.40
CA GLY A 336 -17.90 21.43 -19.28
C GLY A 336 -17.59 22.53 -20.30
N ASN A 337 -16.56 23.35 -20.05
CA ASN A 337 -16.04 24.34 -20.99
C ASN A 337 -14.78 23.86 -21.73
N ARG A 338 -14.34 22.62 -21.50
CA ARG A 338 -13.16 21.99 -22.13
C ARG A 338 -11.89 22.83 -21.99
N ARG A 339 -11.65 23.34 -20.79
CA ARG A 339 -10.46 24.14 -20.49
C ARG A 339 -9.96 23.90 -19.08
N VAL A 340 -8.72 24.30 -18.83
CA VAL A 340 -8.20 24.52 -17.48
C VAL A 340 -8.11 26.02 -17.27
N GLN A 341 -8.68 26.54 -16.19
CA GLN A 341 -8.54 27.95 -15.82
C GLN A 341 -7.56 28.13 -14.67
N VAL A 342 -6.76 29.17 -14.76
CA VAL A 342 -5.73 29.53 -13.78
C VAL A 342 -6.16 30.80 -13.05
N PHE A 343 -6.10 30.76 -11.73
CA PHE A 343 -6.45 31.86 -10.83
C PHE A 343 -5.28 32.16 -9.90
N ASP A 344 -5.30 33.31 -9.24
CA ASP A 344 -4.52 33.46 -8.01
C ASP A 344 -5.26 32.87 -6.80
N ARG A 345 -4.59 32.83 -5.64
CA ARG A 345 -5.18 32.37 -4.38
C ARG A 345 -6.41 33.18 -3.91
N ALA A 346 -6.61 34.40 -4.42
CA ALA A 346 -7.78 35.21 -4.10
C ALA A 346 -8.96 34.95 -5.06
N GLY A 347 -8.80 34.05 -6.03
CA GLY A 347 -9.82 33.71 -7.02
C GLY A 347 -9.88 34.66 -8.21
N ALA A 348 -8.86 35.50 -8.42
CA ALA A 348 -8.80 36.36 -9.60
C ALA A 348 -8.26 35.58 -10.81
N PHE A 349 -9.01 35.59 -11.91
CA PHE A 349 -8.63 34.92 -13.16
C PHE A 349 -7.29 35.44 -13.70
N ARG A 350 -6.47 34.52 -14.21
CA ARG A 350 -5.13 34.79 -14.77
C ARG A 350 -4.99 34.30 -16.20
N ALA A 351 -5.42 33.07 -16.49
CA ALA A 351 -5.28 32.46 -17.80
C ALA A 351 -6.30 31.34 -18.01
N ALA A 352 -6.50 30.94 -19.27
CA ALA A 352 -7.26 29.76 -19.65
C ALA A 352 -6.47 28.95 -20.69
N TRP A 353 -6.43 27.63 -20.51
CA TRP A 353 -5.75 26.68 -21.38
C TRP A 353 -6.79 25.78 -22.04
N TYR A 354 -6.77 25.72 -23.37
CA TYR A 354 -7.78 25.02 -24.16
C TYR A 354 -7.29 23.70 -24.75
N GLY A 355 -6.05 23.31 -24.46
CA GLY A 355 -5.40 22.15 -25.05
C GLY A 355 -3.93 22.06 -24.68
N GLY A 356 -3.28 20.98 -25.12
CA GLY A 356 -1.86 20.73 -24.91
C GLY A 356 -1.05 20.86 -26.20
N VAL A 357 -0.17 19.89 -26.44
CA VAL A 357 0.64 19.84 -27.67
C VAL A 357 -0.24 19.39 -28.83
N GLU A 358 -0.61 20.34 -29.70
CA GLU A 358 -1.33 20.16 -30.98
C GLU A 358 -2.83 19.81 -30.90
N ASP A 359 -3.36 19.46 -29.74
CA ASP A 359 -4.76 19.05 -29.55
C ASP A 359 -5.49 19.92 -28.51
N GLU A 360 -6.76 20.24 -28.79
CA GLU A 360 -7.70 20.83 -27.83
C GLU A 360 -8.15 19.79 -26.80
N PHE A 361 -8.46 20.23 -25.58
CA PHE A 361 -9.03 19.36 -24.57
C PHE A 361 -10.43 18.89 -24.98
N VAL A 362 -10.75 17.63 -24.67
CA VAL A 362 -12.07 17.07 -24.94
C VAL A 362 -12.91 16.94 -23.66
N GLU A 363 -12.31 16.42 -22.61
CA GLU A 363 -12.88 16.19 -21.28
C GLU A 363 -11.77 16.28 -20.20
N PRO A 364 -11.23 17.47 -19.93
CA PRO A 364 -10.21 17.63 -18.89
C PRO A 364 -10.87 17.42 -17.52
N LEU A 365 -10.54 16.33 -16.83
CA LEU A 365 -11.17 15.92 -15.57
C LEU A 365 -10.32 16.21 -14.34
N ALA A 366 -9.04 15.86 -14.38
CA ALA A 366 -8.15 15.98 -13.23
C ALA A 366 -6.94 16.85 -13.53
N VAL A 367 -6.47 17.58 -12.51
CA VAL A 367 -5.28 18.43 -12.55
C VAL A 367 -4.34 18.02 -11.43
N GLY A 368 -3.06 17.81 -11.75
CA GLY A 368 -2.04 17.43 -10.79
C GLY A 368 -0.80 18.30 -10.92
N VAL A 369 0.05 18.29 -9.89
CA VAL A 369 1.32 19.03 -9.88
C VAL A 369 2.47 18.06 -9.62
N SER A 370 3.48 18.08 -10.48
CA SER A 370 4.68 17.25 -10.31
C SER A 370 5.68 17.86 -9.33
N GLY A 371 6.58 17.03 -8.81
CA GLY A 371 7.69 17.48 -7.95
C GLY A 371 8.67 18.42 -8.65
N LYS A 372 8.63 18.49 -10.00
CA LYS A 372 9.42 19.42 -10.82
C LYS A 372 8.70 20.77 -11.02
N GLY A 373 7.49 20.92 -10.48
CA GLY A 373 6.67 22.12 -10.65
C GLY A 373 5.97 22.17 -12.01
N GLU A 374 5.65 21.02 -12.61
CA GLU A 374 4.88 20.97 -13.85
C GLU A 374 3.41 20.76 -13.52
N VAL A 375 2.52 21.26 -14.38
CA VAL A 375 1.07 21.03 -14.25
C VAL A 375 0.67 19.91 -15.20
N LEU A 376 0.00 18.89 -14.67
CA LEU A 376 -0.51 17.75 -15.42
C LEU A 376 -2.03 17.87 -15.55
N VAL A 377 -2.56 17.57 -16.73
CA VAL A 377 -4.00 17.58 -17.01
C VAL A 377 -4.40 16.23 -17.60
N LEU A 378 -5.27 15.50 -16.91
CA LEU A 378 -5.89 14.28 -17.43
C LEU A 378 -7.08 14.67 -18.32
N ASP A 379 -6.96 14.43 -19.62
CA ASP A 379 -8.05 14.53 -20.58
C ASP A 379 -8.68 13.14 -20.77
N SER A 380 -9.80 12.92 -20.08
CA SER A 380 -10.37 11.60 -19.79
C SER A 380 -10.80 10.83 -21.03
N LEU A 381 -11.57 11.48 -21.91
CA LEU A 381 -12.14 10.80 -23.08
C LEU A 381 -11.07 10.27 -24.05
N PRO A 382 -10.03 11.05 -24.43
CA PRO A 382 -8.93 10.52 -25.22
C PRO A 382 -7.90 9.75 -24.38
N GLY A 383 -7.91 9.88 -23.05
CA GLY A 383 -6.96 9.22 -22.15
C GLY A 383 -5.55 9.79 -22.23
N TRP A 384 -5.39 11.04 -22.64
CA TRP A 384 -4.09 11.72 -22.63
C TRP A 384 -3.85 12.41 -21.29
N ILE A 385 -2.58 12.40 -20.85
CA ILE A 385 -2.12 13.23 -19.73
C ILE A 385 -1.20 14.30 -20.32
N TYR A 386 -1.64 15.54 -20.35
CA TYR A 386 -0.85 16.66 -20.89
C TYR A 386 0.01 17.29 -19.79
N ARG A 387 1.26 17.62 -20.11
CA ARG A 387 2.18 18.32 -19.20
C ARG A 387 2.41 19.76 -19.66
N PHE A 388 2.45 20.67 -18.70
CA PHE A 388 2.65 22.08 -18.91
C PHE A 388 3.72 22.63 -17.96
N THR A 389 4.41 23.68 -18.40
CA THR A 389 5.22 24.52 -17.50
C THR A 389 4.31 25.21 -16.46
N PRO A 390 4.87 25.74 -15.35
CA PRO A 390 4.10 26.55 -14.41
C PRO A 390 3.35 27.73 -15.04
N ASP A 391 3.87 28.27 -16.15
CA ASP A 391 3.31 29.42 -16.86
C ASP A 391 2.25 29.03 -17.89
N GLY A 392 2.04 27.73 -18.12
CA GLY A 392 1.01 27.20 -19.03
C GLY A 392 1.48 26.91 -20.45
N ASP A 393 2.79 26.90 -20.70
CA ASP A 393 3.32 26.44 -21.98
C ASP A 393 3.26 24.91 -22.07
N PRO A 394 2.66 24.32 -23.13
CA PRO A 394 2.63 22.86 -23.30
C PRO A 394 4.04 22.27 -23.44
N LEU A 395 4.32 21.18 -22.72
CA LEU A 395 5.58 20.44 -22.78
C LEU A 395 5.45 19.21 -23.68
N ASP A 396 4.64 18.25 -23.26
CA ASP A 396 4.39 16.99 -23.95
C ASP A 396 3.05 16.36 -23.49
N ARG A 397 2.79 15.13 -23.95
CA ARG A 397 1.67 14.31 -23.49
C ARG A 397 2.13 12.88 -23.24
N LEU A 398 1.53 12.26 -22.23
CA LEU A 398 1.82 10.91 -21.75
C LEU A 398 0.57 10.02 -21.89
N ALA A 399 0.76 8.70 -21.82
CA ALA A 399 -0.31 7.69 -21.93
C ALA A 399 -1.02 7.70 -23.31
N GLY A 400 -2.34 7.98 -23.34
CA GLY A 400 -3.16 8.05 -24.56
C GLY A 400 -4.05 6.83 -24.82
N PRO A 401 -4.81 6.84 -25.93
CA PRO A 401 -5.82 5.81 -26.23
C PRO A 401 -5.28 4.38 -26.27
N ALA A 402 -4.01 4.21 -26.66
CA ALA A 402 -3.36 2.91 -26.75
C ALA A 402 -3.19 2.22 -25.38
N THR A 403 -3.27 2.96 -24.27
CA THR A 403 -3.19 2.41 -22.91
C THR A 403 -4.47 1.70 -22.47
N GLY A 404 -5.58 1.89 -23.20
CA GLY A 404 -6.86 1.23 -22.91
C GLY A 404 -7.53 1.72 -21.63
N MET A 405 -7.24 2.96 -21.19
CA MET A 405 -8.05 3.61 -20.15
C MET A 405 -9.49 3.77 -20.64
N PHE A 406 -10.43 3.61 -19.71
CA PHE A 406 -11.86 3.69 -19.96
C PHE A 406 -12.51 4.63 -18.94
N HIS A 407 -12.66 5.89 -19.34
CA HIS A 407 -13.20 6.99 -18.52
C HIS A 407 -12.48 7.16 -17.18
N PRO A 408 -11.16 7.41 -17.17
CA PRO A 408 -10.44 7.70 -15.93
C PRO A 408 -10.89 9.04 -15.34
N ARG A 409 -11.01 9.15 -14.02
CA ARG A 409 -11.59 10.35 -13.37
C ARG A 409 -10.65 11.09 -12.44
N GLY A 410 -9.87 10.37 -11.66
CA GLY A 410 -8.89 10.93 -10.74
C GLY A 410 -7.46 10.71 -11.23
N MET A 411 -6.59 11.66 -10.94
CA MET A 411 -5.16 11.56 -11.19
C MET A 411 -4.39 12.24 -10.06
N THR A 412 -3.45 11.52 -9.49
CA THR A 412 -2.53 12.05 -8.48
C THR A 412 -1.10 11.81 -8.90
N VAL A 413 -0.26 12.84 -8.81
CA VAL A 413 1.19 12.68 -8.90
C VAL A 413 1.70 12.31 -7.52
N LEU A 414 1.92 11.02 -7.33
CA LEU A 414 2.47 10.49 -6.10
C LEU A 414 3.97 10.77 -6.08
N PRO A 415 4.52 11.35 -5.00
CA PRO A 415 5.96 11.52 -4.89
C PRO A 415 6.67 10.17 -5.00
N PRO A 416 8.01 10.12 -5.06
CA PRO A 416 8.73 8.88 -4.79
C PRO A 416 8.21 8.22 -3.51
N ALA A 417 8.08 6.89 -3.50
CA ALA A 417 7.82 6.20 -2.24
C ALA A 417 8.92 6.57 -1.23
N ILE A 418 8.57 6.83 0.03
CA ILE A 418 9.53 7.32 1.02
C ILE A 418 10.69 6.34 1.13
N GLY A 419 11.91 6.80 0.81
CA GLY A 419 13.13 5.97 0.82
C GLY A 419 13.40 5.17 -0.47
N SER A 420 12.62 5.37 -1.53
CA SER A 420 12.90 4.83 -2.87
C SER A 420 13.85 5.75 -3.66
N ALA A 421 14.62 5.16 -4.59
CA ALA A 421 15.33 5.88 -5.64
C ALA A 421 14.46 6.10 -6.90
N ASP A 422 13.22 5.61 -6.89
CA ASP A 422 12.28 5.75 -8.00
C ASP A 422 11.83 7.20 -8.16
N ASP A 423 11.51 7.56 -9.40
CA ASP A 423 10.88 8.83 -9.70
C ASP A 423 9.42 8.87 -9.17
N GLU A 424 8.80 10.05 -9.22
CA GLU A 424 7.37 10.22 -8.96
C GLU A 424 6.52 9.29 -9.85
N ILE A 425 5.36 8.86 -9.34
CA ILE A 425 4.41 8.01 -10.05
C ILE A 425 3.15 8.81 -10.33
N ILE A 426 2.74 8.85 -11.59
CA ILE A 426 1.44 9.39 -11.97
C ILE A 426 0.43 8.26 -11.85
N ALA A 427 -0.38 8.29 -10.81
CA ALA A 427 -1.43 7.31 -10.56
C ALA A 427 -2.76 7.83 -11.11
N VAL A 428 -3.41 7.03 -11.95
CA VAL A 428 -4.70 7.36 -12.57
C VAL A 428 -5.73 6.35 -12.11
N ALA A 429 -6.85 6.85 -11.58
CA ALA A 429 -8.03 6.05 -11.30
C ALA A 429 -8.81 5.80 -12.60
N ASP A 430 -8.54 4.66 -13.24
CA ASP A 430 -9.22 4.23 -14.46
C ASP A 430 -10.61 3.66 -14.13
N THR A 431 -11.57 4.58 -13.92
CA THR A 431 -12.86 4.29 -13.30
C THR A 431 -13.65 3.21 -14.01
N GLY A 432 -13.89 3.34 -15.31
CA GLY A 432 -14.61 2.33 -16.07
C GLY A 432 -13.78 1.06 -16.26
N GLY A 433 -12.44 1.19 -16.24
CA GLY A 433 -11.51 0.08 -16.30
C GLY A 433 -11.36 -0.70 -14.99
N ALA A 434 -11.98 -0.24 -13.90
CA ALA A 434 -11.97 -0.83 -12.58
C ALA A 434 -10.56 -1.16 -12.04
N ARG A 435 -9.60 -0.25 -12.29
CA ARG A 435 -8.20 -0.39 -11.89
C ARG A 435 -7.54 0.96 -11.69
N LEU A 436 -6.41 0.96 -11.00
CA LEU A 436 -5.44 2.05 -11.05
C LEU A 436 -4.43 1.76 -12.16
N MET A 437 -4.04 2.80 -12.89
CA MET A 437 -2.95 2.77 -13.86
C MET A 437 -1.80 3.62 -13.31
N LEU A 438 -0.60 3.05 -13.21
CA LEU A 438 0.57 3.70 -12.63
C LEU A 438 1.59 3.97 -13.71
N TYR A 439 1.91 5.23 -13.95
CA TYR A 439 2.89 5.66 -14.94
C TYR A 439 4.11 6.29 -14.27
N ASP A 440 5.29 6.09 -14.86
CA ASP A 440 6.46 6.89 -14.53
C ASP A 440 6.38 8.29 -15.19
N PRO A 441 7.29 9.23 -14.88
CA PRO A 441 7.22 10.59 -15.44
C PRO A 441 7.54 10.67 -16.93
N THR A 442 8.06 9.59 -17.53
CA THR A 442 8.25 9.49 -18.98
C THR A 442 6.97 9.06 -19.69
N GLY A 443 5.93 8.70 -18.93
CA GLY A 443 4.65 8.21 -19.45
C GLY A 443 4.63 6.71 -19.70
N ALA A 444 5.66 5.96 -19.28
CA ALA A 444 5.64 4.51 -19.39
C ALA A 444 4.76 3.92 -18.28
N LEU A 445 3.91 2.97 -18.66
CA LEU A 445 3.10 2.24 -17.70
C LEU A 445 4.01 1.30 -16.89
N VAL A 446 4.10 1.52 -15.58
CA VAL A 446 4.96 0.75 -14.66
C VAL A 446 4.18 -0.17 -13.72
N GLY A 447 2.86 -0.02 -13.65
CA GLY A 447 2.03 -0.91 -12.85
C GLY A 447 0.54 -0.71 -13.04
N GLN A 448 -0.23 -1.67 -12.55
CA GLN A 448 -1.67 -1.60 -12.42
C GLN A 448 -2.09 -2.22 -11.09
N ILE A 449 -3.13 -1.68 -10.47
CA ILE A 449 -3.67 -2.19 -9.20
C ILE A 449 -5.18 -2.35 -9.30
N GLY A 450 -5.68 -3.49 -8.82
CA GLY A 450 -7.11 -3.77 -8.74
C GLY A 450 -7.72 -4.35 -10.01
N GLU A 451 -8.96 -4.80 -9.86
CA GLU A 451 -9.75 -5.42 -10.93
C GLU A 451 -11.25 -5.30 -10.68
N TYR A 452 -12.05 -5.44 -11.73
CA TYR A 452 -13.50 -5.38 -11.60
C TYR A 452 -14.05 -6.36 -10.56
N GLY A 453 -14.67 -5.81 -9.52
CA GLY A 453 -15.42 -6.59 -8.54
C GLY A 453 -15.65 -5.87 -7.22
N GLN A 454 -16.06 -6.61 -6.20
CA GLN A 454 -16.47 -6.06 -4.90
C GLN A 454 -15.73 -6.71 -3.72
N ALA A 455 -14.95 -7.77 -3.98
CA ALA A 455 -14.13 -8.38 -2.94
C ALA A 455 -13.01 -7.43 -2.50
N PRO A 456 -12.39 -7.66 -1.33
CA PRO A 456 -11.18 -6.94 -0.93
C PRO A 456 -10.09 -7.03 -2.02
N GLY A 457 -9.52 -5.89 -2.42
CA GLY A 457 -8.50 -5.79 -3.48
C GLY A 457 -9.06 -5.68 -4.90
N GLN A 458 -10.35 -6.01 -5.09
CA GLN A 458 -11.07 -5.68 -6.31
C GLN A 458 -11.56 -4.23 -6.23
N LEU A 459 -11.74 -3.59 -7.36
CA LEU A 459 -12.22 -2.22 -7.50
C LEU A 459 -13.49 -2.21 -8.36
N HIS A 460 -14.41 -1.29 -8.08
CA HIS A 460 -15.49 -0.98 -8.99
C HIS A 460 -15.77 0.51 -8.97
N GLU A 461 -15.54 1.13 -10.14
CA GLU A 461 -15.57 2.58 -10.32
C GLU A 461 -14.63 3.31 -9.34
N PRO A 462 -13.31 3.04 -9.35
CA PRO A 462 -12.35 3.85 -8.60
C PRO A 462 -12.34 5.27 -9.14
N THR A 463 -12.49 6.27 -8.26
CA THR A 463 -12.65 7.67 -8.65
C THR A 463 -11.47 8.54 -8.31
N ASP A 464 -10.70 8.16 -7.29
CA ASP A 464 -9.53 8.90 -6.87
C ASP A 464 -8.55 8.02 -6.11
N VAL A 465 -7.29 8.43 -6.08
CA VAL A 465 -6.18 7.71 -5.46
C VAL A 465 -5.21 8.64 -4.74
N LEU A 466 -4.85 8.26 -3.52
CA LEU A 466 -3.72 8.83 -2.77
C LEU A 466 -2.76 7.72 -2.38
N ARG A 467 -1.60 8.10 -1.84
CA ARG A 467 -0.69 7.16 -1.19
C ARG A 467 -0.32 7.68 0.18
N ASP A 468 -0.40 6.81 1.18
CA ASP A 468 0.03 7.15 2.53
C ASP A 468 1.56 7.10 2.68
N ALA A 469 2.05 7.50 3.85
CA ALA A 469 3.46 7.49 4.19
C ALA A 469 4.10 6.08 4.20
N SER A 470 3.30 5.02 4.34
CA SER A 470 3.77 3.63 4.25
C SER A 470 3.97 3.15 2.80
N GLY A 471 3.47 3.91 1.82
CA GLY A 471 3.46 3.52 0.42
C GLY A 471 2.21 2.75 0.01
N ALA A 472 1.21 2.61 0.88
CA ALA A 472 -0.07 1.99 0.56
C ALA A 472 -0.96 2.98 -0.22
N TYR A 473 -1.69 2.46 -1.21
CA TYR A 473 -2.61 3.21 -2.04
C TYR A 473 -3.97 3.30 -1.35
N LEU A 474 -4.51 4.50 -1.19
CA LEU A 474 -5.88 4.72 -0.78
C LEU A 474 -6.70 4.96 -2.04
N VAL A 475 -7.76 4.18 -2.24
CA VAL A 475 -8.57 4.18 -3.46
C VAL A 475 -10.03 4.41 -3.09
N LEU A 476 -10.58 5.54 -3.51
CA LEU A 476 -12.02 5.82 -3.40
C LEU A 476 -12.77 5.10 -4.51
N GLU A 477 -13.88 4.46 -4.16
CA GLU A 477 -14.74 3.74 -5.10
C GLU A 477 -16.19 4.20 -4.98
N ALA A 478 -16.72 4.75 -6.06
CA ALA A 478 -18.09 5.26 -6.06
C ALA A 478 -19.11 4.13 -5.98
N TYR A 479 -19.03 3.14 -6.87
CA TYR A 479 -20.01 2.06 -6.93
C TYR A 479 -19.98 1.18 -5.69
N ASN A 480 -18.78 0.76 -5.27
CA ASN A 480 -18.63 -0.05 -4.06
C ASN A 480 -18.87 0.75 -2.78
N ARG A 481 -18.99 2.08 -2.87
CA ARG A 481 -19.22 3.01 -1.76
C ARG A 481 -18.25 2.77 -0.62
N ARG A 482 -16.97 2.67 -0.97
CA ARG A 482 -15.91 2.42 -0.01
C ARG A 482 -14.65 3.18 -0.36
N LEU A 483 -13.83 3.38 0.66
CA LEU A 483 -12.41 3.67 0.51
C LEU A 483 -11.65 2.39 0.87
N GLN A 484 -10.74 1.96 0.00
CA GLN A 484 -9.84 0.86 0.28
C GLN A 484 -8.41 1.37 0.44
N ARG A 485 -7.73 0.83 1.43
CA ARG A 485 -6.28 0.96 1.58
C ARG A 485 -5.64 -0.32 1.08
N LEU A 486 -4.86 -0.24 0.01
CA LEU A 486 -4.26 -1.34 -0.71
C LEU A 486 -2.73 -1.28 -0.59
N ASP A 487 -2.06 -2.43 -0.51
CA ASP A 487 -0.61 -2.46 -0.71
C ASP A 487 -0.24 -2.27 -2.20
N ARG A 488 1.07 -2.23 -2.47
CA ARG A 488 1.61 -2.07 -3.84
C ARG A 488 1.27 -3.20 -4.80
N TRP A 489 0.72 -4.32 -4.32
CA TRP A 489 0.32 -5.47 -5.12
C TRP A 489 -1.21 -5.55 -5.28
N GLY A 490 -1.96 -4.62 -4.65
CA GLY A 490 -3.41 -4.59 -4.71
C GLY A 490 -4.11 -5.43 -3.64
N ASN A 491 -3.39 -5.94 -2.63
CA ASN A 491 -4.05 -6.60 -1.51
C ASN A 491 -4.69 -5.55 -0.61
N SER A 492 -5.94 -5.80 -0.20
CA SER A 492 -6.64 -4.93 0.74
C SER A 492 -6.05 -5.05 2.13
N LEU A 493 -5.55 -3.94 2.65
CA LEU A 493 -5.05 -3.79 4.02
C LEU A 493 -6.17 -3.33 4.96
N ALA A 494 -7.06 -2.47 4.47
CA ALA A 494 -8.23 -2.00 5.20
C ALA A 494 -9.30 -1.49 4.22
N MET A 495 -10.55 -1.44 4.68
CA MET A 495 -11.65 -0.82 3.94
C MET A 495 -12.69 -0.25 4.88
N TRP A 496 -13.32 0.83 4.46
CA TRP A 496 -14.44 1.42 5.18
C TRP A 496 -15.44 2.02 4.21
N SER A 497 -16.69 2.09 4.66
CA SER A 497 -17.77 2.64 3.87
C SER A 497 -17.68 4.17 3.79
N ILE A 498 -17.94 4.68 2.60
CA ILE A 498 -18.25 6.09 2.37
C ILE A 498 -19.74 6.22 2.01
N PRO A 499 -20.32 7.43 2.07
CA PRO A 499 -21.67 7.66 1.58
C PRO A 499 -21.88 7.24 0.13
N ALA A 500 -23.15 7.16 -0.25
CA ALA A 500 -23.52 6.85 -1.62
C ALA A 500 -22.93 7.88 -2.58
N SER A 501 -22.31 7.39 -3.64
CA SER A 501 -21.82 8.20 -4.75
C SER A 501 -21.97 7.47 -6.07
N ILE A 502 -21.92 8.22 -7.17
CA ILE A 502 -21.88 7.68 -8.53
C ILE A 502 -20.56 8.07 -9.21
N ALA A 503 -20.05 7.21 -10.09
CA ALA A 503 -18.84 7.51 -10.86
C ALA A 503 -18.90 8.87 -11.56
N TYR A 504 -20.08 9.25 -12.09
CA TYR A 504 -20.21 10.51 -12.80
C TYR A 504 -19.83 11.71 -11.95
N ASP A 505 -20.22 11.78 -10.68
CA ASP A 505 -19.87 12.89 -9.80
C ASP A 505 -18.56 12.65 -9.04
N GLY A 506 -18.15 11.39 -8.86
CA GLY A 506 -16.81 10.94 -8.47
C GLY A 506 -16.19 11.64 -7.24
N PRO A 507 -16.32 11.09 -6.02
CA PRO A 507 -15.71 11.70 -4.85
C PRO A 507 -14.17 11.69 -4.97
N HIS A 508 -13.56 12.78 -4.53
CA HIS A 508 -12.11 12.96 -4.42
C HIS A 508 -11.70 13.10 -2.97
N MET A 509 -10.41 12.95 -2.72
CA MET A 509 -9.83 13.11 -1.39
C MET A 509 -8.48 13.78 -1.41
N ASP A 510 -8.15 14.42 -0.30
CA ASP A 510 -6.79 14.89 -0.03
C ASP A 510 -6.46 14.81 1.46
N TRP A 511 -5.16 14.80 1.75
CA TRP A 511 -4.65 14.77 3.12
C TRP A 511 -4.79 16.12 3.80
N ALA A 512 -5.35 16.12 5.00
CA ALA A 512 -5.21 17.24 5.92
C ALA A 512 -3.82 17.21 6.59
N PRO A 513 -3.31 18.36 7.09
CA PRO A 513 -1.98 18.44 7.70
C PRO A 513 -1.80 17.65 9.00
N ASP A 514 -2.90 17.14 9.56
CA ASP A 514 -2.92 16.29 10.74
C ASP A 514 -3.07 14.80 10.39
N GLY A 515 -2.90 14.46 9.10
CA GLY A 515 -2.96 13.10 8.55
C GLY A 515 -4.36 12.50 8.43
N SER A 516 -5.41 13.24 8.81
CA SER A 516 -6.78 12.87 8.45
C SER A 516 -7.06 13.10 6.96
N LEU A 517 -8.11 12.45 6.44
CA LEU A 517 -8.53 12.57 5.05
C LEU A 517 -9.74 13.49 4.94
N LEU A 518 -9.68 14.47 4.03
CA LEU A 518 -10.85 15.18 3.57
C LEU A 518 -11.38 14.49 2.32
N VAL A 519 -12.66 14.14 2.31
CA VAL A 519 -13.32 13.38 1.25
C VAL A 519 -14.57 14.12 0.82
N THR A 520 -14.73 14.44 -0.46
CA THR A 520 -15.98 15.02 -0.96
C THR A 520 -17.08 13.96 -1.01
N SER A 521 -18.30 14.38 -0.74
CA SER A 521 -19.51 13.58 -0.88
C SER A 521 -20.51 14.35 -1.74
N PRO A 522 -20.41 14.19 -3.08
CA PRO A 522 -21.17 15.01 -4.02
C PRO A 522 -22.69 14.94 -3.78
N GLU A 523 -23.22 13.75 -3.58
CA GLU A 523 -24.66 13.45 -3.47
C GLU A 523 -25.25 13.90 -2.15
N GLU A 524 -24.40 14.04 -1.12
CA GLU A 524 -24.82 14.59 0.17
C GLU A 524 -24.56 16.10 0.28
N GLY A 525 -23.97 16.73 -0.73
CA GLY A 525 -23.59 18.14 -0.67
C GLY A 525 -22.61 18.42 0.47
N ALA A 526 -21.64 17.53 0.70
CA ALA A 526 -20.79 17.59 1.88
C ALA A 526 -19.29 17.41 1.60
N LEU A 527 -18.48 18.01 2.46
CA LEU A 527 -17.08 17.63 2.68
C LEU A 527 -17.03 16.85 4.00
N LEU A 528 -16.40 15.69 3.98
CA LEU A 528 -16.29 14.77 5.11
C LEU A 528 -14.84 14.68 5.55
N ARG A 529 -14.62 14.48 6.85
CA ARG A 529 -13.29 14.19 7.40
C ARG A 529 -13.28 12.82 8.02
N TYR A 530 -12.34 11.98 7.61
CA TYR A 530 -12.12 10.64 8.15
C TYR A 530 -10.75 10.57 8.81
N ASP A 531 -10.62 9.80 9.89
CA ASP A 531 -9.29 9.30 10.25
C ASP A 531 -8.87 8.16 9.32
N THR A 532 -7.63 7.70 9.46
CA THR A 532 -7.08 6.60 8.69
C THR A 532 -7.69 5.23 9.00
N ASP A 533 -8.52 5.10 10.06
CA ASP A 533 -9.31 3.89 10.37
C ASP A 533 -10.65 3.88 9.63
N GLY A 534 -11.01 4.98 8.96
CA GLY A 534 -12.32 5.15 8.36
C GLY A 534 -13.39 5.63 9.32
N ARG A 535 -13.03 6.11 10.50
CA ARG A 535 -13.97 6.77 11.41
C ARG A 535 -14.25 8.18 10.91
N LEU A 536 -15.52 8.51 10.72
CA LEU A 536 -15.95 9.87 10.41
C LEU A 536 -15.68 10.79 11.62
N LEU A 537 -14.88 11.82 11.40
CA LEU A 537 -14.49 12.83 12.39
C LEU A 537 -15.27 14.14 12.24
N GLY A 538 -15.68 14.49 11.02
CA GLY A 538 -16.30 15.77 10.73
C GLY A 538 -17.10 15.79 9.43
N ARG A 539 -18.02 16.74 9.34
CA ARG A 539 -18.89 16.96 8.18
C ARG A 539 -19.21 18.44 8.05
N TRP A 540 -19.04 18.97 6.84
CA TRP A 540 -19.41 20.33 6.46
C TRP A 540 -20.33 20.27 5.24
N THR A 541 -21.46 20.96 5.30
CA THR A 541 -22.47 20.97 4.22
C THR A 541 -22.68 22.36 3.62
N GLU A 542 -21.95 23.36 4.11
CA GLU A 542 -22.09 24.75 3.70
C GLU A 542 -20.74 25.47 3.67
N ALA A 543 -20.65 26.48 2.80
CA ALA A 543 -19.55 27.42 2.68
C ALA A 543 -20.10 28.84 2.88
N GLY A 544 -19.72 29.50 3.96
CA GLY A 544 -20.20 30.87 4.26
C GLY A 544 -21.73 30.96 4.41
N GLY A 545 -22.37 29.90 4.94
CA GLY A 545 -23.83 29.79 5.07
C GLY A 545 -24.57 29.46 3.77
N THR A 546 -23.85 29.16 2.68
CA THR A 546 -24.44 28.68 1.42
C THR A 546 -24.26 27.16 1.34
N PRO A 547 -25.33 26.37 1.16
CA PRO A 547 -25.21 24.92 1.02
C PRO A 547 -24.37 24.54 -0.20
N MET A 548 -23.44 23.60 -0.02
CA MET A 548 -22.81 22.91 -1.14
C MET A 548 -23.84 21.98 -1.78
N GLN A 549 -23.81 21.82 -3.10
CA GLN A 549 -24.81 21.02 -3.82
C GLN A 549 -24.20 19.80 -4.51
N ARG A 550 -22.97 19.90 -5.00
CA ARG A 550 -22.25 18.80 -5.65
C ARG A 550 -20.73 19.01 -5.54
N PRO A 551 -20.16 19.01 -4.32
CA PRO A 551 -18.71 19.12 -4.15
C PRO A 551 -18.02 17.88 -4.74
N VAL A 552 -17.03 18.06 -5.61
CA VAL A 552 -16.34 16.98 -6.34
C VAL A 552 -14.85 16.97 -6.05
N GLY A 553 -14.10 17.94 -6.56
CA GLY A 553 -12.65 18.03 -6.35
C GLY A 553 -12.32 18.64 -5.00
N VAL A 554 -11.23 18.19 -4.39
CA VAL A 554 -10.68 18.75 -3.16
C VAL A 554 -9.16 18.78 -3.21
N MET A 555 -8.57 19.88 -2.77
CA MET A 555 -7.11 20.04 -2.63
C MET A 555 -6.80 20.82 -1.36
N VAL A 556 -5.84 20.35 -0.59
CA VAL A 556 -5.29 20.97 0.60
C VAL A 556 -3.88 21.44 0.29
N ASP A 557 -3.68 22.75 0.26
CA ASP A 557 -2.33 23.29 0.04
C ASP A 557 -1.47 23.25 1.32
N ALA A 558 -0.16 23.46 1.16
CA ALA A 558 0.80 23.41 2.27
C ALA A 558 0.55 24.47 3.37
N SER A 559 -0.30 25.49 3.11
CA SER A 559 -0.71 26.48 4.11
C SER A 559 -1.95 26.04 4.91
N GLY A 560 -2.54 24.89 4.56
CA GLY A 560 -3.80 24.40 5.13
C GLY A 560 -5.04 25.06 4.52
N ALA A 561 -4.91 25.73 3.37
CA ALA A 561 -6.08 26.18 2.62
C ALA A 561 -6.69 24.99 1.88
N VAL A 562 -8.01 24.84 1.96
CA VAL A 562 -8.77 23.76 1.32
C VAL A 562 -9.61 24.35 0.21
N TYR A 563 -9.37 23.90 -1.02
CA TYR A 563 -10.14 24.28 -2.20
C TYR A 563 -11.10 23.15 -2.53
N VAL A 564 -12.39 23.46 -2.70
CA VAL A 564 -13.42 22.48 -3.08
C VAL A 564 -14.14 22.98 -4.32
N THR A 565 -14.12 22.22 -5.41
CA THR A 565 -14.93 22.52 -6.60
C THR A 565 -16.32 21.95 -6.43
N ASP A 566 -17.34 22.68 -6.88
CA ASP A 566 -18.72 22.21 -6.86
C ASP A 566 -19.34 22.31 -8.26
N THR A 567 -19.66 21.16 -8.82
CA THR A 567 -20.05 21.02 -10.23
C THR A 567 -21.43 21.59 -10.53
N LEU A 568 -22.31 21.68 -9.53
CA LEU A 568 -23.69 22.12 -9.69
C LEU A 568 -23.87 23.61 -9.39
N THR A 569 -23.13 24.14 -8.42
CA THR A 569 -23.08 25.59 -8.16
C THR A 569 -22.12 26.30 -9.09
N HIS A 570 -21.22 25.57 -9.77
CA HIS A 570 -20.19 26.09 -10.66
C HIS A 570 -19.20 27.02 -9.93
N GLN A 571 -18.87 26.69 -8.69
CA GLN A 571 -18.07 27.54 -7.81
C GLN A 571 -16.88 26.77 -7.25
N VAL A 572 -15.91 27.52 -6.75
CA VAL A 572 -14.85 27.02 -5.87
C VAL A 572 -15.03 27.63 -4.49
N TYR A 573 -15.12 26.77 -3.49
CA TYR A 573 -15.16 27.14 -2.08
C TYR A 573 -13.76 27.04 -1.49
N VAL A 574 -13.36 28.06 -0.72
CA VAL A 574 -12.07 28.09 -0.04
C VAL A 574 -12.30 28.11 1.47
N PHE A 575 -11.75 27.12 2.15
CA PHE A 575 -11.69 27.04 3.60
C PHE A 575 -10.25 27.16 4.08
N GLN A 576 -10.09 27.48 5.36
CA GLN A 576 -8.82 27.42 6.06
C GLN A 576 -8.96 26.42 7.20
N ILE A 577 -7.99 25.52 7.30
CA ILE A 577 -7.82 24.66 8.47
C ILE A 577 -7.31 25.51 9.63
N GLU A 578 -8.09 25.63 10.70
CA GLU A 578 -7.68 26.24 11.96
C GLU A 578 -7.44 25.15 13.02
N ARG A 579 -6.28 25.21 13.69
CA ARG A 579 -6.00 24.35 14.86
C ARG A 579 -6.58 25.02 16.10
N PRO A 580 -7.37 24.33 16.93
CA PRO A 580 -7.86 24.89 18.18
C PRO A 580 -6.68 25.13 19.13
N GLY A 581 -6.39 26.40 19.44
CA GLY A 581 -5.53 26.80 20.57
C GLY A 581 -4.20 27.50 20.27
N GLY A 582 -3.95 28.01 19.07
CA GLY A 582 -2.74 28.81 18.79
C GLY A 582 -3.00 30.32 18.81
N GLN A 583 -2.52 31.01 19.86
CA GLN A 583 -2.10 32.42 19.75
C GLN A 583 -0.77 32.52 19.02
#